data_AF-A0A972WCR5-F1
#
_entry.id   AF-A0A972WCR5-F1
#
_cell.length_a   1.000
_cell.length_b   1.000
_cell.length_c   1.000
_cell.angle_alpha   90.00
_cell.angle_beta   90.00
_cell.angle_gamma   90.00
#
_symmetry.space_group_name_H-M   'P 1'
#
loop_
_entity.id
_entity.type
_entity.pdbx_description
1 polymer ?
#
loop_
_entity_poly.entity_id
_entity_poly.type
_entity_poly.pdbx_seq_one_letter_code
_entity_poly.pdbx_strand_id
1 'polypeptide(L)'
;MTICDHIRPGYRGWRQVLPLVGVIMLHMSLELNAEPVRPINFVNDVVPILTKAGCNSGECHAKAGMGQNGFRLSLLGFEPTEDYEHLVKEARSRRIFPAAPDQSLMLLKASNTRPHGGGARLPIDSPDYRLLRTWVSQGLPFARESDPTLVSIEVEPKRNTMKMGATQQLKVLAHYSDKSTRDVSRLALFEANDRAMAEVNATGLVKVEQIPGKVAVMVRYSAKVAVFNASIPLGAPVNNLPPAKNFIDKLVFANLKQIGIPPSAVIDDAAFLRRLSLDVAGRMPTADDAQTFLTN
;
A
#
# COMPACT_ATOMS: atom_id res chain seq x y z
N MET A 1 68.88 28.86 55.65
CA MET A 1 69.61 28.25 54.52
C MET A 1 68.84 26.99 54.11
N THR A 2 67.70 27.17 53.43
CA THR A 2 67.48 27.03 51.98
C THR A 2 66.99 25.61 51.61
N ILE A 3 65.91 25.61 50.81
CA ILE A 3 65.48 24.63 49.78
C ILE A 3 64.26 23.75 50.09
N CYS A 4 63.45 23.71 49.03
CA CYS A 4 62.10 23.26 48.74
C CYS A 4 61.76 21.76 48.85
N ASP A 5 60.44 21.57 48.90
CA ASP A 5 59.59 20.73 48.06
C ASP A 5 59.13 19.31 48.48
N HIS A 6 57.80 19.18 48.37
CA HIS A 6 56.99 18.04 47.94
C HIS A 6 56.45 16.98 48.95
N ILE A 7 55.15 16.69 48.71
CA ILE A 7 54.35 15.47 48.99
C ILE A 7 53.37 15.49 50.19
N ARG A 8 52.07 15.31 49.88
CA ARG A 8 50.95 15.01 50.81
C ARG A 8 51.02 13.54 51.30
N PRO A 9 50.42 13.17 52.44
CA PRO A 9 49.08 12.55 52.34
C PRO A 9 48.14 12.71 53.57
N GLY A 10 46.84 12.53 53.29
CA GLY A 10 45.92 11.72 54.12
C GLY A 10 45.39 12.28 55.46
N TYR A 11 44.15 12.80 55.46
CA TYR A 11 43.37 13.00 56.69
C TYR A 11 42.15 12.08 56.75
N ARG A 12 42.09 11.30 57.83
CA ARG A 12 40.95 10.51 58.31
C ARG A 12 39.94 11.42 59.02
N GLY A 13 38.69 11.35 58.55
CA GLY A 13 37.46 11.11 59.31
C GLY A 13 37.03 12.11 60.40
N TRP A 14 35.95 12.85 60.15
CA TRP A 14 35.04 13.35 61.19
C TRP A 14 33.57 13.15 60.76
N ARG A 15 32.78 12.66 61.71
CA ARG A 15 31.32 12.45 61.64
C ARG A 15 30.60 13.77 61.42
N GLN A 16 29.64 13.81 60.50
CA GLN A 16 28.55 14.79 60.53
C GLN A 16 27.21 14.12 60.25
N VAL A 17 26.24 14.51 61.06
CA VAL A 17 24.84 14.09 61.09
C VAL A 17 24.11 14.79 59.95
N LEU A 18 23.43 14.04 59.08
CA LEU A 18 22.60 14.55 57.98
C LEU A 18 21.13 14.66 58.46
N PRO A 19 20.40 15.74 58.13
CA PRO A 19 18.96 15.75 58.23
C PRO A 19 18.35 15.02 57.03
N LEU A 20 17.30 14.23 57.29
CA LEU A 20 16.49 13.57 56.28
C LEU A 20 15.84 14.63 55.36
N VAL A 21 16.21 14.62 54.08
CA VAL A 21 15.36 15.12 53.00
C VAL A 21 14.81 13.89 52.29
N GLY A 22 13.52 13.63 52.48
CA GLY A 22 12.81 12.54 51.84
C GLY A 22 12.75 12.75 50.32
N VAL A 23 13.59 12.04 49.58
CA VAL A 23 13.43 11.89 48.14
C VAL A 23 12.37 10.80 47.93
N ILE A 24 11.15 11.21 47.59
CA ILE A 24 10.14 10.30 47.06
C ILE A 24 10.61 9.87 45.67
N MET A 25 11.26 8.71 45.56
CA MET A 25 11.47 8.05 44.27
C MET A 25 10.13 7.49 43.79
N LEU A 26 9.47 8.23 42.89
CA LEU A 26 8.35 7.74 42.12
C LEU A 26 8.88 6.68 41.13
N HIS A 27 8.82 5.40 41.50
CA HIS A 27 9.06 4.30 40.57
C HIS A 27 7.83 4.19 39.65
N MET A 28 7.90 4.84 38.48
CA MET A 28 6.92 4.64 37.43
C MET A 28 7.23 3.32 36.72
N SER A 29 6.61 2.24 37.18
CA SER A 29 6.62 0.96 36.47
C SER A 29 5.90 1.15 35.13
N LEU A 30 6.65 1.32 34.04
CA LEU A 30 6.12 1.11 32.70
C LEU A 30 5.87 -0.40 32.55
N GLU A 31 4.67 -0.85 32.89
CA GLU A 31 4.15 -2.10 32.40
C GLU A 31 3.94 -1.92 30.88
N LEU A 32 4.90 -2.39 30.07
CA LEU A 32 4.62 -2.69 28.67
C LEU A 32 3.58 -3.80 28.68
N ASN A 33 2.30 -3.43 28.62
CA ASN A 33 1.24 -4.33 28.22
C ASN A 33 1.55 -4.75 26.79
N ALA A 34 2.20 -5.90 26.63
CA ALA A 34 2.33 -6.54 25.34
C ALA A 34 0.91 -6.87 24.87
N GLU A 35 0.47 -6.21 23.81
CA GLU A 35 -0.79 -6.54 23.13
C GLU A 35 -0.84 -8.07 22.93
N PRO A 36 -1.94 -8.73 23.31
CA PRO A 36 -2.05 -10.18 23.23
C PRO A 36 -1.71 -10.63 21.80
N VAL A 37 -0.69 -11.49 21.68
CA VAL A 37 -0.22 -11.97 20.38
C VAL A 37 -1.35 -12.78 19.76
N ARG A 38 -2.03 -12.17 18.79
CA ARG A 38 -3.04 -12.84 17.98
C ARG A 38 -2.42 -14.08 17.32
N PRO A 39 -3.12 -15.23 17.31
CA PRO A 39 -2.71 -16.38 16.52
C PRO A 39 -2.63 -16.03 15.02
N ILE A 40 -1.51 -16.37 14.39
CA ILE A 40 -1.33 -16.21 12.94
C ILE A 40 -2.25 -17.23 12.27
N ASN A 41 -2.92 -16.85 11.19
CA ASN A 41 -3.71 -17.80 10.41
C ASN A 41 -3.50 -17.63 8.91
N PHE A 42 -3.74 -18.70 8.17
CA PHE A 42 -3.48 -18.76 6.74
C PHE A 42 -4.21 -17.66 5.97
N VAL A 43 -5.51 -17.49 6.21
CA VAL A 43 -6.36 -16.58 5.43
C VAL A 43 -5.95 -15.12 5.61
N ASN A 44 -5.76 -14.68 6.85
CA ASN A 44 -5.56 -13.28 7.17
C ASN A 44 -4.10 -12.83 7.13
N ASP A 45 -3.16 -13.75 7.32
CA ASP A 45 -1.76 -13.41 7.58
C ASP A 45 -0.80 -14.05 6.56
N VAL A 46 -1.09 -15.25 6.03
CA VAL A 46 -0.24 -15.91 5.02
C VAL A 46 -0.62 -15.51 3.60
N VAL A 47 -1.90 -15.57 3.24
CA VAL A 47 -2.37 -15.23 1.88
C VAL A 47 -1.92 -13.83 1.44
N PRO A 48 -2.03 -12.76 2.26
CA PRO A 48 -1.56 -11.44 1.86
C PRO A 48 -0.05 -11.38 1.60
N ILE A 49 0.76 -12.16 2.31
CA ILE A 49 2.20 -12.27 2.07
C ILE A 49 2.47 -12.92 0.71
N LEU A 50 1.79 -14.03 0.42
CA LEU A 50 1.92 -14.72 -0.87
C LEU A 50 1.51 -13.80 -2.02
N THR A 51 0.45 -13.02 -1.84
CA THR A 51 0.01 -12.00 -2.80
C THR A 51 1.04 -10.89 -2.95
N LYS A 52 1.55 -10.32 -1.85
CA LYS A 52 2.56 -9.25 -1.89
C LYS A 52 3.85 -9.70 -2.58
N ALA A 53 4.25 -10.95 -2.36
CA ALA A 53 5.43 -11.55 -2.97
C ALA A 53 5.22 -11.96 -4.46
N GLY A 54 3.99 -11.86 -4.97
CA GLY A 54 3.62 -12.25 -6.34
C GLY A 54 3.56 -13.77 -6.55
N CYS A 55 3.54 -14.58 -5.49
CA CYS A 55 3.53 -16.03 -5.60
C CYS A 55 2.27 -16.53 -6.30
N ASN A 56 1.13 -15.89 -6.05
CA ASN A 56 -0.18 -16.21 -6.61
C ASN A 56 -0.61 -15.24 -7.72
N SER A 57 0.35 -14.69 -8.48
CA SER A 57 0.08 -13.96 -9.72
C SER A 57 -0.07 -14.92 -10.91
N GLY A 58 -0.67 -14.45 -12.00
CA GLY A 58 -0.91 -15.24 -13.22
C GLY A 58 0.37 -15.71 -13.92
N GLU A 59 1.49 -15.04 -13.69
CA GLU A 59 2.81 -15.40 -14.22
C GLU A 59 3.51 -16.49 -13.37
N CYS A 60 3.03 -16.75 -12.15
CA CYS A 60 3.63 -17.66 -11.19
C CYS A 60 2.71 -18.86 -10.88
N HIS A 61 2.33 -19.08 -9.61
CA HIS A 61 1.56 -20.26 -9.21
C HIS A 61 0.07 -20.14 -9.46
N ALA A 62 -0.44 -18.95 -9.82
CA ALA A 62 -1.82 -18.77 -10.30
C ALA A 62 -1.92 -18.77 -11.83
N LYS A 63 -0.91 -19.34 -12.52
CA LYS A 63 -0.97 -19.58 -13.95
C LYS A 63 -2.15 -20.50 -14.30
N ALA A 64 -2.93 -20.08 -15.29
CA ALA A 64 -4.14 -20.77 -15.74
C ALA A 64 -3.86 -22.26 -16.06
N GLY A 65 -4.82 -23.12 -15.69
CA GLY A 65 -4.70 -24.57 -15.79
C GLY A 65 -4.07 -25.18 -14.55
N MET A 66 -2.76 -25.46 -14.62
CA MET A 66 -2.06 -26.34 -13.67
C MET A 66 -1.07 -25.64 -12.72
N GLY A 67 -1.11 -24.30 -12.65
CA GLY A 67 -0.12 -23.52 -11.92
C GLY A 67 1.28 -23.70 -12.52
N GLN A 68 2.30 -23.75 -11.65
CA GLN A 68 3.70 -23.90 -12.06
C GLN A 68 4.32 -25.16 -11.45
N ASN A 69 4.81 -26.07 -12.30
CA ASN A 69 5.44 -27.33 -11.91
C ASN A 69 4.58 -28.19 -10.95
N GLY A 70 3.27 -28.24 -11.20
CA GLY A 70 2.32 -29.00 -10.39
C GLY A 70 2.05 -28.41 -9.00
N PHE A 71 2.39 -27.13 -8.77
CA PHE A 71 1.94 -26.36 -7.61
C PHE A 71 1.11 -25.17 -8.08
N ARG A 72 -0.12 -25.10 -7.56
CA ARG A 72 -1.14 -24.13 -7.93
C ARG A 72 -1.58 -23.32 -6.73
N LEU A 73 -1.81 -22.04 -6.96
CA LEU A 73 -2.52 -21.13 -6.08
C LEU A 73 -3.61 -20.42 -6.90
N SER A 74 -4.64 -19.95 -6.23
CA SER A 74 -5.73 -19.14 -6.77
C SER A 74 -5.23 -17.74 -7.06
N LEU A 75 -5.77 -17.10 -8.08
CA LEU A 75 -5.32 -15.76 -8.50
C LEU A 75 -5.54 -14.76 -7.36
N LEU A 76 -4.46 -14.11 -6.91
CA LEU A 76 -4.45 -13.15 -5.81
C LEU A 76 -5.00 -13.68 -4.47
N GLY A 77 -5.10 -15.01 -4.31
CA GLY A 77 -5.58 -15.64 -3.08
C GLY A 77 -7.10 -15.64 -2.95
N PHE A 78 -7.82 -15.67 -4.07
CA PHE A 78 -9.29 -15.65 -4.12
C PHE A 78 -9.95 -16.87 -3.46
N GLU A 79 -9.31 -18.04 -3.52
CA GLU A 79 -9.79 -19.31 -2.94
C GLU A 79 -8.84 -19.82 -1.85
N PRO A 80 -8.83 -19.21 -0.65
CA PRO A 80 -7.85 -19.53 0.38
C PRO A 80 -7.94 -20.98 0.87
N THR A 81 -9.13 -21.60 0.82
CA THR A 81 -9.28 -23.02 1.15
C THR A 81 -8.49 -23.89 0.18
N GLU A 82 -8.68 -23.70 -1.13
CA GLU A 82 -7.93 -24.44 -2.15
C GLU A 82 -6.43 -24.18 -2.04
N ASP A 83 -6.02 -22.92 -1.84
CA ASP A 83 -4.61 -22.55 -1.66
C ASP A 83 -3.97 -23.29 -0.50
N TYR A 84 -4.69 -23.40 0.62
CA TYR A 84 -4.23 -24.14 1.77
C TYR A 84 -4.06 -25.62 1.43
N GLU A 85 -5.01 -26.24 0.72
CA GLU A 85 -4.91 -27.65 0.33
C GLU A 85 -3.73 -27.92 -0.60
N HIS A 86 -3.55 -27.11 -1.64
CA HIS A 86 -2.42 -27.23 -2.57
C HIS A 86 -1.07 -27.00 -1.87
N LEU A 87 -1.01 -26.05 -0.93
CA LEU A 87 0.23 -25.74 -0.22
C LEU A 87 0.56 -26.78 0.86
N VAL A 88 -0.42 -27.18 1.68
CA VAL A 88 -0.21 -27.94 2.91
C VAL A 88 -0.44 -29.45 2.74
N LYS A 89 -1.49 -29.84 2.01
CA LYS A 89 -1.94 -31.25 1.97
C LYS A 89 -1.39 -32.01 0.76
N GLU A 90 -1.36 -31.37 -0.40
CA GLU A 90 -0.96 -32.02 -1.63
C GLU A 90 0.51 -32.46 -1.67
N ALA A 91 0.83 -33.28 -2.69
CA ALA A 91 2.17 -33.81 -2.90
C ALA A 91 2.73 -34.53 -1.66
N ARG A 92 1.86 -35.17 -0.87
CA ARG A 92 2.18 -35.84 0.40
C ARG A 92 2.78 -34.88 1.43
N SER A 93 2.25 -33.65 1.50
CA SER A 93 2.68 -32.57 2.40
C SER A 93 4.16 -32.19 2.30
N ARG A 94 4.84 -32.53 1.19
CA ARG A 94 6.30 -32.29 1.03
C ARG A 94 6.68 -30.82 0.97
N ARG A 95 5.72 -29.91 0.81
CA ARG A 95 5.97 -28.46 0.63
C ARG A 95 6.22 -27.74 1.95
N ILE A 96 5.69 -28.27 3.05
CA ILE A 96 5.73 -27.66 4.38
C ILE A 96 6.16 -28.71 5.40
N PHE A 97 7.12 -28.38 6.25
CA PHE A 97 7.60 -29.29 7.28
C PHE A 97 7.52 -28.64 8.67
N PRO A 98 6.41 -28.82 9.40
CA PRO A 98 6.17 -28.15 10.69
C PRO A 98 7.23 -28.44 11.75
N ALA A 99 7.77 -29.67 11.78
CA ALA A 99 8.79 -30.08 12.75
C ALA A 99 10.16 -29.41 12.53
N ALA A 100 10.44 -28.95 11.31
CA ALA A 100 11.62 -28.14 11.01
C ALA A 100 11.23 -27.05 10.00
N PRO A 101 10.63 -25.93 10.46
CA PRO A 101 10.06 -24.91 9.60
C PRO A 101 11.01 -24.44 8.50
N ASP A 102 12.29 -24.22 8.84
CA ASP A 102 13.33 -23.75 7.91
C ASP A 102 13.67 -24.75 6.80
N GLN A 103 13.26 -26.02 6.93
CA GLN A 103 13.40 -27.03 5.87
C GLN A 103 12.16 -27.11 4.95
N SER A 104 11.11 -26.33 5.22
CA SER A 104 9.92 -26.27 4.36
C SER A 104 10.31 -25.79 2.96
N LEU A 105 9.98 -26.57 1.92
CA LEU A 105 10.27 -26.19 0.53
C LEU A 105 9.68 -24.83 0.16
N MET A 106 8.51 -24.47 0.70
CA MET A 106 7.94 -23.13 0.54
C MET A 106 8.92 -22.03 0.93
N LEU A 107 9.49 -22.09 2.14
CA LEU A 107 10.43 -21.08 2.65
C LEU A 107 11.76 -21.13 1.90
N LEU A 108 12.26 -22.33 1.61
CA LEU A 108 13.52 -22.53 0.90
C LEU A 108 13.48 -21.98 -0.54
N LYS A 109 12.37 -22.20 -1.25
CA LYS A 109 12.17 -21.69 -2.61
C LYS A 109 11.85 -20.19 -2.61
N ALA A 110 11.00 -19.72 -1.68
CA ALA A 110 10.64 -18.31 -1.62
C ALA A 110 11.85 -17.41 -1.30
N SER A 111 12.76 -17.87 -0.45
CA SER A 111 14.03 -17.18 -0.14
C SER A 111 15.14 -17.44 -1.16
N ASN A 112 14.91 -18.33 -2.13
CA ASN A 112 15.89 -18.79 -3.11
C ASN A 112 17.17 -19.40 -2.49
N THR A 113 17.11 -19.90 -1.25
CA THR A 113 18.15 -20.75 -0.66
C THR A 113 18.18 -22.13 -1.33
N ARG A 114 17.06 -22.56 -1.92
CA ARG A 114 17.00 -23.58 -2.98
C ARG A 114 16.61 -22.91 -4.29
N PRO A 115 17.21 -23.30 -5.44
CA PRO A 115 16.92 -22.66 -6.73
C PRO A 115 15.43 -22.60 -7.04
N HIS A 116 14.93 -21.39 -7.24
CA HIS A 116 13.55 -21.12 -7.62
C HIS A 116 13.52 -20.34 -8.95
N GLY A 117 12.79 -20.85 -9.95
CA GLY A 117 12.75 -20.22 -11.28
C GLY A 117 12.22 -18.79 -11.28
N GLY A 118 11.42 -18.42 -10.27
CA GLY A 118 10.96 -17.04 -10.07
C GLY A 118 11.94 -16.14 -9.31
N GLY A 119 13.13 -16.62 -8.94
CA GLY A 119 14.09 -15.91 -8.10
C GLY A 119 13.67 -15.80 -6.63
N ALA A 120 14.38 -14.96 -5.87
CA ALA A 120 14.04 -14.64 -4.49
C ALA A 120 12.80 -13.75 -4.41
N ARG A 121 11.77 -14.23 -3.73
CA ARG A 121 10.48 -13.52 -3.53
C ARG A 121 10.27 -13.06 -2.09
N LEU A 122 10.87 -13.78 -1.14
CA LEU A 122 10.81 -13.49 0.30
C LEU A 122 12.20 -13.62 0.91
N PRO A 123 12.95 -12.51 1.08
CA PRO A 123 14.25 -12.52 1.74
C PRO A 123 14.19 -13.17 3.13
N ILE A 124 15.21 -13.94 3.50
CA ILE A 124 15.24 -14.73 4.74
C ILE A 124 15.17 -13.87 6.02
N ASP A 125 15.65 -12.63 5.93
CA ASP A 125 15.67 -11.63 6.99
C ASP A 125 14.42 -10.72 6.96
N SER A 126 13.48 -10.96 6.05
CA SER A 126 12.26 -10.16 5.96
C SER A 126 11.27 -10.47 7.10
N PRO A 127 10.46 -9.50 7.54
CA PRO A 127 9.36 -9.73 8.47
C PRO A 127 8.35 -10.78 7.97
N ASP A 128 8.11 -10.82 6.66
CA ASP A 128 7.20 -11.78 6.03
C ASP A 128 7.70 -13.22 6.12
N TYR A 129 8.99 -13.43 5.83
CA TYR A 129 9.61 -14.74 6.00
C TYR A 129 9.46 -15.23 7.44
N ARG A 130 9.75 -14.35 8.41
CA ARG A 130 9.58 -14.69 9.84
C ARG A 130 8.14 -15.02 10.18
N LEU A 131 7.15 -14.28 9.68
CA LEU A 131 5.73 -14.55 9.92
C LEU A 131 5.34 -15.92 9.36
N LEU A 132 5.71 -16.22 8.11
CA LEU A 132 5.46 -17.53 7.49
C LEU A 132 6.13 -18.66 8.27
N ARG A 133 7.38 -18.47 8.71
CA ARG A 133 8.10 -19.43 9.55
C ARG A 133 7.37 -19.67 10.88
N THR A 134 6.89 -18.61 11.52
CA THR A 134 6.12 -18.72 12.76
C THR A 134 4.80 -19.46 12.53
N TRP A 135 4.07 -19.16 11.45
CA TRP A 135 2.86 -19.89 11.07
C TRP A 135 3.13 -21.40 10.88
N VAL A 136 4.24 -21.75 10.24
CA VAL A 136 4.66 -23.16 10.10
C VAL A 136 4.94 -23.80 11.46
N SER A 137 5.65 -23.09 12.36
CA SER A 137 5.93 -23.59 13.71
C SER A 137 4.69 -23.72 14.60
N GLN A 138 3.62 -22.96 14.31
CA GLN A 138 2.34 -23.03 15.02
C GLN A 138 1.44 -24.19 14.54
N GLY A 139 1.93 -25.04 13.62
CA GLY A 139 1.16 -26.18 13.13
C GLY A 139 0.18 -25.83 12.02
N LEU A 140 0.46 -24.78 11.25
CA LEU A 140 -0.29 -24.40 10.03
C LEU A 140 -1.78 -24.07 10.26
N PRO A 141 -2.13 -23.24 11.25
CA PRO A 141 -3.53 -22.86 11.47
C PRO A 141 -4.14 -22.22 10.21
N PHE A 142 -5.30 -22.73 9.77
CA PHE A 142 -6.02 -22.21 8.60
C PHE A 142 -6.73 -20.87 8.90
N ALA A 143 -7.95 -20.92 9.41
CA ALA A 143 -8.70 -19.83 10.02
C ALA A 143 -9.84 -20.49 10.80
N ARG A 144 -10.17 -19.94 11.96
CA ARG A 144 -11.31 -20.39 12.77
C ARG A 144 -12.51 -19.50 12.50
N GLU A 145 -13.71 -20.00 12.76
CA GLU A 145 -14.94 -19.20 12.66
C GLU A 145 -14.92 -17.95 13.55
N SER A 146 -14.22 -18.01 14.68
CA SER A 146 -14.06 -16.89 15.60
C SER A 146 -12.96 -15.91 15.19
N ASP A 147 -12.14 -16.23 14.18
CA ASP A 147 -11.11 -15.31 13.73
C ASP A 147 -11.77 -14.16 12.94
N PRO A 148 -11.37 -12.91 13.20
CA PRO A 148 -11.99 -11.76 12.55
C PRO A 148 -11.67 -11.74 11.05
N THR A 149 -12.64 -11.31 10.26
CA THR A 149 -12.58 -11.28 8.79
C THR A 149 -12.39 -9.85 8.30
N LEU A 150 -11.70 -9.69 7.17
CA LEU A 150 -11.44 -8.39 6.57
C LEU A 150 -12.73 -7.77 6.00
N VAL A 151 -13.13 -6.61 6.53
CA VAL A 151 -14.34 -5.90 6.11
C VAL A 151 -14.03 -4.87 5.03
N SER A 152 -13.01 -4.04 5.24
CA SER A 152 -12.63 -2.95 4.33
C SER A 152 -11.16 -2.58 4.47
N ILE A 153 -10.66 -1.77 3.53
CA ILE A 153 -9.41 -1.05 3.67
C ILE A 153 -9.61 0.44 3.45
N GLU A 154 -8.76 1.23 4.08
CA GLU A 154 -8.65 2.68 3.94
C GLU A 154 -7.22 3.05 3.57
N VAL A 155 -7.07 4.07 2.71
CA VAL A 155 -5.78 4.68 2.39
C VAL A 155 -5.74 6.10 2.91
N GLU A 156 -4.66 6.44 3.59
CA GLU A 156 -4.42 7.77 4.16
C GLU A 156 -3.15 8.40 3.55
N PRO A 157 -3.22 9.65 3.07
CA PRO A 157 -4.45 10.42 2.84
C PRO A 157 -5.28 9.80 1.69
N LYS A 158 -6.61 10.01 1.69
CA LYS A 158 -7.49 9.61 0.56
C LYS A 158 -7.30 10.48 -0.69
N ARG A 159 -6.97 11.75 -0.47
CA ARG A 159 -6.74 12.72 -1.54
C ARG A 159 -5.67 13.72 -1.13
N ASN A 160 -4.89 14.20 -2.08
CA ASN A 160 -3.95 15.30 -1.85
C ASN A 160 -3.84 16.20 -3.09
N THR A 161 -3.50 17.48 -2.89
CA THR A 161 -3.06 18.37 -3.98
C THR A 161 -1.55 18.50 -3.87
N MET A 162 -0.83 18.03 -4.90
CA MET A 162 0.61 17.86 -4.89
C MET A 162 1.25 18.79 -5.93
N LYS A 163 2.40 19.38 -5.57
CA LYS A 163 3.23 20.09 -6.55
C LYS A 163 3.91 19.07 -7.46
N MET A 164 4.21 19.46 -8.70
CA MET A 164 5.02 18.64 -9.61
C MET A 164 6.35 18.23 -8.96
N GLY A 165 6.76 16.99 -9.16
CA GLY A 165 7.97 16.42 -8.53
C GLY A 165 7.85 16.08 -7.03
N ALA A 166 6.71 16.34 -6.38
CA ALA A 166 6.53 16.03 -4.96
C ALA A 166 6.30 14.53 -4.70
N THR A 167 6.50 14.12 -3.44
CA THR A 167 6.25 12.75 -2.99
C THR A 167 5.20 12.69 -1.89
N GLN A 168 4.46 11.60 -1.81
CA GLN A 168 3.48 11.30 -0.76
C GLN A 168 3.62 9.85 -0.31
N GLN A 169 3.88 9.62 0.97
CA GLN A 169 3.79 8.29 1.55
C GLN A 169 2.33 7.96 1.85
N LEU A 170 1.86 6.80 1.40
CA LEU A 170 0.53 6.29 1.72
C LEU A 170 0.61 5.35 2.93
N LYS A 171 -0.41 5.42 3.79
CA LYS A 171 -0.67 4.45 4.84
C LYS A 171 -1.94 3.68 4.50
N VAL A 172 -1.93 2.37 4.68
CA VAL A 172 -3.07 1.50 4.38
C VAL A 172 -3.53 0.83 5.66
N LEU A 173 -4.78 1.07 6.03
CA LEU A 173 -5.43 0.50 7.20
C LEU A 173 -6.44 -0.55 6.77
N ALA A 174 -6.37 -1.73 7.37
CA ALA A 174 -7.35 -2.80 7.19
C ALA A 174 -8.29 -2.85 8.40
N HIS A 175 -9.59 -2.83 8.16
CA HIS A 175 -10.61 -2.91 9.21
C HIS A 175 -11.25 -4.30 9.21
N TYR A 176 -11.34 -4.90 10.38
CA TYR A 176 -11.82 -6.27 10.57
C TYR A 176 -13.18 -6.31 11.28
N SER A 177 -13.85 -7.47 11.22
CA SER A 177 -15.20 -7.68 11.77
C SER A 177 -15.29 -7.53 13.29
N ASP A 178 -14.19 -7.70 14.01
CA ASP A 178 -14.06 -7.45 15.45
C ASP A 178 -13.78 -5.97 15.78
N LYS A 179 -13.87 -5.07 14.79
CA LYS A 179 -13.52 -3.64 14.86
C LYS A 179 -12.03 -3.36 15.06
N SER A 180 -11.18 -4.39 15.08
CA SER A 180 -9.73 -4.18 15.07
C SER A 180 -9.31 -3.56 13.74
N THR A 181 -8.26 -2.74 13.80
CA THR A 181 -7.65 -2.11 12.63
C THR A 181 -6.16 -2.45 12.59
N ARG A 182 -5.63 -2.71 11.40
CA ARG A 182 -4.20 -3.01 11.21
C ARG A 182 -3.58 -2.15 10.14
N ASP A 183 -2.35 -1.72 10.40
CA ASP A 183 -1.51 -1.17 9.34
C ASP A 183 -1.03 -2.30 8.43
N VAL A 184 -1.49 -2.27 7.18
CA VAL A 184 -1.15 -3.24 6.14
C VAL A 184 -0.38 -2.61 4.99
N SER A 185 0.19 -1.41 5.19
CA SER A 185 0.89 -0.63 4.14
C SER A 185 1.96 -1.45 3.44
N ARG A 186 2.71 -2.27 4.20
CA ARG A 186 3.78 -3.13 3.68
C ARG A 186 3.26 -4.30 2.82
N LEU A 187 2.05 -4.76 3.09
CA LEU A 187 1.42 -5.90 2.40
C LEU A 187 0.48 -5.47 1.27
N ALA A 188 0.09 -4.20 1.22
CA ALA A 188 -0.74 -3.65 0.16
C ALA A 188 0.02 -3.62 -1.18
N LEU A 189 -0.74 -3.79 -2.26
CA LEU A 189 -0.30 -3.59 -3.64
C LEU A 189 -0.74 -2.20 -4.10
N PHE A 190 0.15 -1.50 -4.81
CA PHE A 190 -0.08 -0.14 -5.28
C PHE A 190 0.10 -0.08 -6.79
N GLU A 191 -0.81 0.62 -7.47
CA GLU A 191 -0.76 0.79 -8.92
C GLU A 191 -1.28 2.18 -9.31
N ALA A 192 -0.44 2.98 -9.97
CA ALA A 192 -0.86 4.23 -10.57
C ALA A 192 -1.56 3.97 -11.91
N ASN A 193 -2.70 4.64 -12.15
CA ASN A 193 -3.44 4.53 -13.41
C ASN A 193 -2.73 5.17 -14.61
N ASP A 194 -1.87 6.16 -14.35
CA ASP A 194 -1.02 6.80 -15.35
C ASP A 194 0.40 6.98 -14.79
N ARG A 195 1.32 6.13 -15.26
CA ARG A 195 2.73 6.14 -14.83
C ARG A 195 3.52 7.31 -15.38
N ALA A 196 3.06 7.97 -16.45
CA ALA A 196 3.71 9.18 -16.95
C ALA A 196 3.42 10.37 -16.03
N MET A 197 2.30 10.35 -15.30
CA MET A 197 1.92 11.38 -14.33
C MET A 197 2.42 11.10 -12.92
N ALA A 198 2.39 9.84 -12.46
CA ALA A 198 2.93 9.46 -11.16
C ALA A 198 3.35 8.00 -11.10
N GLU A 199 4.43 7.74 -10.38
CA GLU A 199 4.86 6.40 -10.02
C GLU A 199 4.58 6.13 -8.54
N VAL A 200 4.38 4.87 -8.19
CA VAL A 200 4.26 4.42 -6.80
C VAL A 200 5.14 3.20 -6.61
N ASN A 201 5.97 3.21 -5.57
CA ASN A 201 6.84 2.09 -5.26
C ASN A 201 6.12 1.01 -4.43
N ALA A 202 6.81 -0.11 -4.19
CA ALA A 202 6.26 -1.23 -3.44
C ALA A 202 5.93 -0.91 -1.96
N THR A 203 6.43 0.19 -1.40
CA THR A 203 6.14 0.61 -0.02
C THR A 203 5.05 1.69 0.04
N GLY A 204 4.42 2.04 -1.07
CA GLY A 204 3.36 3.04 -1.12
C GLY A 204 3.86 4.49 -1.14
N LEU A 205 5.14 4.72 -1.49
CA LEU A 205 5.64 6.07 -1.75
C LEU A 205 5.26 6.47 -3.19
N VAL A 206 4.35 7.42 -3.29
CA VAL A 206 3.93 8.03 -4.56
C VAL A 206 4.88 9.18 -4.89
N LYS A 207 5.32 9.25 -6.15
CA LYS A 207 6.07 10.37 -6.71
C LYS A 207 5.29 10.90 -7.92
N VAL A 208 4.87 12.16 -7.86
CA VAL A 208 4.25 12.81 -9.02
C VAL A 208 5.32 13.39 -9.91
N GLU A 209 5.12 13.26 -11.22
CA GLU A 209 6.04 13.77 -12.24
C GLU A 209 5.70 15.22 -12.59
N GLN A 210 6.12 15.67 -13.78
CA GLN A 210 5.99 17.06 -14.24
C GLN A 210 4.71 17.32 -15.05
N ILE A 211 3.81 16.33 -15.13
CA ILE A 211 2.58 16.43 -15.91
C ILE A 211 1.43 16.88 -15.00
N PRO A 212 0.76 18.01 -15.29
CA PRO A 212 -0.39 18.47 -14.52
C PRO A 212 -1.64 17.62 -14.80
N GLY A 213 -2.56 17.59 -13.85
CA GLY A 213 -3.87 16.95 -13.98
C GLY A 213 -4.26 16.17 -12.72
N LYS A 214 -4.94 15.04 -12.89
CA LYS A 214 -5.35 14.16 -11.79
C LYS A 214 -4.88 12.74 -12.05
N VAL A 215 -4.27 12.14 -11.03
CA VAL A 215 -3.78 10.77 -11.07
C VAL A 215 -4.34 10.00 -9.87
N ALA A 216 -4.68 8.73 -10.09
CA ALA A 216 -5.22 7.85 -9.08
C ALA A 216 -4.25 6.70 -8.83
N VAL A 217 -3.99 6.41 -7.56
CA VAL A 217 -3.24 5.23 -7.12
C VAL A 217 -4.23 4.25 -6.52
N MET A 218 -4.44 3.14 -7.21
CA MET A 218 -5.21 2.01 -6.72
C MET A 218 -4.39 1.27 -5.66
N VAL A 219 -5.03 0.99 -4.53
CA VAL A 219 -4.47 0.25 -3.40
C VAL A 219 -5.28 -1.02 -3.23
N ARG A 220 -4.62 -2.17 -3.24
CA ARG A 220 -5.27 -3.48 -3.06
C ARG A 220 -4.67 -4.21 -1.86
N TYR A 221 -5.52 -4.84 -1.07
CA TYR A 221 -5.12 -5.75 -0.01
C TYR A 221 -6.19 -6.84 0.14
N SER A 222 -5.80 -8.09 -0.09
CA SER A 222 -6.73 -9.21 -0.29
C SER A 222 -7.82 -8.85 -1.32
N ALA A 223 -9.10 -9.13 -1.01
CA ALA A 223 -10.23 -8.82 -1.89
C ALA A 223 -10.73 -7.35 -1.79
N LYS A 224 -10.01 -6.46 -1.11
CA LYS A 224 -10.45 -5.07 -0.87
C LYS A 224 -9.60 -4.08 -1.67
N VAL A 225 -10.25 -3.00 -2.08
CA VAL A 225 -9.64 -1.93 -2.88
C VAL A 225 -9.95 -0.59 -2.24
N ALA A 226 -8.96 0.30 -2.22
CA ALA A 226 -9.09 1.72 -1.92
C ALA A 226 -8.33 2.53 -2.99
N VAL A 227 -8.57 3.84 -3.05
CA VAL A 227 -7.95 4.71 -4.05
C VAL A 227 -7.45 5.99 -3.39
N PHE A 228 -6.18 6.31 -3.63
CA PHE A 228 -5.61 7.62 -3.36
C PHE A 228 -5.74 8.49 -4.62
N ASN A 229 -6.24 9.72 -4.47
CA ASN A 229 -6.38 10.67 -5.58
C ASN A 229 -5.43 11.86 -5.40
N ALA A 230 -4.49 12.03 -6.32
CA ALA A 230 -3.62 13.22 -6.37
C ALA A 230 -4.10 14.19 -7.45
N SER A 231 -4.21 15.46 -7.09
CA SER A 231 -4.36 16.56 -8.05
C SER A 231 -3.03 17.29 -8.18
N ILE A 232 -2.56 17.46 -9.40
CA ILE A 232 -1.28 18.12 -9.74
C ILE A 232 -1.64 19.39 -10.52
N PRO A 233 -1.73 20.55 -9.87
CA PRO A 233 -2.18 21.76 -10.54
C PRO A 233 -1.17 22.22 -11.61
N LEU A 234 -1.67 22.69 -12.75
CA LEU A 234 -0.88 23.45 -13.72
C LEU A 234 -0.44 24.80 -13.12
N GLY A 235 -1.27 25.36 -12.23
CA GLY A 235 -0.99 26.62 -11.55
C GLY A 235 -1.37 27.88 -12.36
N ALA A 236 -2.07 27.73 -13.49
CA ALA A 236 -2.58 28.88 -14.22
C ALA A 236 -3.80 29.49 -13.51
N PRO A 237 -3.92 30.83 -13.47
CA PRO A 237 -5.04 31.49 -12.83
C PRO A 237 -6.35 31.22 -13.59
N VAL A 238 -7.38 30.76 -12.87
CA VAL A 238 -8.71 30.49 -13.42
C VAL A 238 -9.65 31.63 -13.04
N ASN A 239 -9.45 32.78 -13.68
CA ASN A 239 -10.16 34.02 -13.32
C ASN A 239 -11.52 34.16 -14.01
N ASN A 240 -11.63 33.65 -15.25
CA ASN A 240 -12.80 33.87 -16.10
C ASN A 240 -13.49 32.53 -16.36
N LEU A 241 -14.47 32.18 -15.52
CA LEU A 241 -15.35 31.05 -15.76
C LEU A 241 -16.69 31.52 -16.32
N PRO A 242 -17.26 30.81 -17.30
CA PRO A 242 -18.61 31.12 -17.75
C PRO A 242 -19.63 30.84 -16.64
N PRO A 243 -20.84 31.44 -16.71
CA PRO A 243 -21.91 31.12 -15.78
C PRO A 243 -22.28 29.63 -15.84
N ALA A 244 -22.40 28.98 -14.69
CA ALA A 244 -22.85 27.59 -14.61
C ALA A 244 -24.33 27.50 -15.01
N LYS A 245 -24.64 26.70 -16.05
CA LYS A 245 -26.01 26.46 -16.53
C LYS A 245 -26.67 25.28 -15.82
N ASN A 246 -25.86 24.33 -15.34
CA ASN A 246 -26.36 23.13 -14.66
C ASN A 246 -25.45 22.73 -13.48
N PHE A 247 -25.80 21.64 -12.78
CA PHE A 247 -25.01 21.16 -11.65
C PHE A 247 -23.66 20.55 -12.06
N ILE A 248 -23.54 20.01 -13.27
CA ILE A 248 -22.30 19.44 -13.82
C ILE A 248 -21.28 20.56 -14.04
N ASP A 249 -21.69 21.71 -14.58
CA ASP A 249 -20.83 22.87 -14.76
C ASP A 249 -20.20 23.31 -13.43
N LYS A 250 -20.97 23.28 -12.34
CA LYS A 250 -20.45 23.61 -11.00
C LYS A 250 -19.31 22.66 -10.59
N LEU A 251 -19.46 21.36 -10.86
CA LEU A 251 -18.45 20.35 -10.57
C LEU A 251 -17.21 20.51 -11.46
N VAL A 252 -17.41 20.75 -12.76
CA VAL A 252 -16.34 20.98 -13.74
C VAL A 252 -15.54 22.23 -13.38
N PHE A 253 -16.21 23.33 -13.07
CA PHE A 253 -15.54 24.60 -12.73
C PHE A 253 -14.80 24.52 -11.40
N ALA A 254 -15.37 23.84 -10.40
CA ALA A 254 -14.66 23.54 -9.15
C ALA A 254 -13.38 22.73 -9.43
N ASN A 255 -13.47 21.74 -10.31
CA ASN A 255 -12.32 20.93 -10.73
C ASN A 255 -11.26 21.77 -11.46
N LEU A 256 -11.65 22.56 -12.46
CA LEU A 256 -10.76 23.44 -13.23
C LEU A 256 -10.01 24.42 -12.34
N LYS A 257 -10.70 25.04 -11.36
CA LYS A 257 -10.06 25.89 -10.34
C LYS A 257 -9.05 25.11 -9.52
N GLN A 258 -9.41 23.91 -9.06
CA GLN A 258 -8.54 23.08 -8.23
C GLN A 258 -7.23 22.71 -8.94
N ILE A 259 -7.30 22.38 -10.23
CA ILE A 259 -6.14 21.99 -11.04
C ILE A 259 -5.50 23.15 -11.78
N GLY A 260 -6.01 24.38 -11.63
CA GLY A 260 -5.46 25.58 -12.26
C GLY A 260 -5.48 25.51 -13.79
N ILE A 261 -6.57 25.00 -14.40
CA ILE A 261 -6.73 24.94 -15.85
C ILE A 261 -7.83 25.94 -16.27
N PRO A 262 -7.51 26.96 -17.08
CA PRO A 262 -8.52 27.90 -17.57
C PRO A 262 -9.47 27.19 -18.54
N PRO A 263 -10.77 27.53 -18.54
CA PRO A 263 -11.71 26.98 -19.50
C PRO A 263 -11.35 27.44 -20.92
N SER A 264 -11.55 26.55 -21.89
CA SER A 264 -11.51 26.94 -23.30
C SER A 264 -12.61 27.95 -23.63
N ALA A 265 -12.36 28.81 -24.60
CA ALA A 265 -13.38 29.70 -25.14
C ALA A 265 -14.53 28.89 -25.77
N VAL A 266 -15.73 29.48 -25.74
CA VAL A 266 -16.87 28.94 -26.49
C VAL A 266 -16.52 28.99 -27.98
N ILE A 267 -16.69 27.86 -28.67
CA ILE A 267 -16.45 27.75 -30.10
C ILE A 267 -17.69 28.20 -30.88
N ASP A 268 -17.51 28.61 -32.13
CA ASP A 268 -18.61 28.90 -33.05
C ASP A 268 -19.29 27.62 -33.56
N ASP A 269 -20.48 27.79 -34.16
CA ASP A 269 -21.31 26.69 -34.64
C ASP A 269 -20.65 25.89 -35.77
N ALA A 270 -19.83 26.54 -36.60
CA ALA A 270 -19.11 25.87 -37.67
C ALA A 270 -18.01 24.94 -37.11
N ALA A 271 -17.25 25.41 -36.13
CA ALA A 271 -16.26 24.62 -35.43
C ALA A 271 -16.92 23.50 -34.60
N PHE A 272 -18.07 23.77 -33.99
CA PHE A 272 -18.85 22.78 -33.26
C PHE A 272 -19.30 21.64 -34.17
N LEU A 273 -20.00 21.95 -35.26
CA LEU A 273 -20.48 20.95 -36.21
C LEU A 273 -19.32 20.11 -36.76
N ARG A 274 -18.23 20.76 -37.18
CA ARG A 274 -17.05 20.07 -37.71
C ARG A 274 -16.46 19.08 -36.71
N ARG A 275 -16.28 19.48 -35.43
CA ARG A 275 -15.73 18.61 -34.38
C ARG A 275 -16.68 17.45 -34.09
N LEU A 276 -17.97 17.73 -33.94
CA LEU A 276 -18.97 16.71 -33.67
C LEU A 276 -19.05 15.66 -34.78
N SER A 277 -19.03 16.08 -36.05
CA SER A 277 -19.04 15.14 -37.19
C SER A 277 -17.79 14.26 -37.23
N LEU A 278 -16.61 14.83 -36.95
CA LEU A 278 -15.37 14.04 -36.88
C LEU A 278 -15.39 13.05 -35.72
N ASP A 279 -15.81 13.47 -34.52
CA ASP A 279 -15.78 12.63 -33.33
C ASP A 279 -16.84 11.51 -33.38
N VAL A 280 -18.03 11.78 -33.92
CA VAL A 280 -19.15 10.83 -33.94
C VAL A 280 -19.19 10.00 -35.22
N ALA A 281 -18.95 10.62 -36.38
CA ALA A 281 -19.10 9.97 -37.68
C ALA A 281 -17.77 9.69 -38.40
N GLY A 282 -16.63 10.15 -37.85
CA GLY A 282 -15.31 9.93 -38.46
C GLY A 282 -15.09 10.68 -39.78
N ARG A 283 -15.97 11.62 -40.14
CA ARG A 283 -15.93 12.36 -41.41
C ARG A 283 -16.38 13.81 -41.23
N MET A 284 -16.03 14.64 -42.21
CA MET A 284 -16.52 16.01 -42.29
C MET A 284 -18.04 16.05 -42.58
N PRO A 285 -18.76 17.09 -42.14
CA PRO A 285 -20.14 17.32 -42.57
C PRO A 285 -20.19 17.55 -44.08
N THR A 286 -21.28 17.13 -44.72
CA THR A 286 -21.52 17.51 -46.12
C THR A 286 -21.85 19.01 -46.21
N ALA A 287 -21.82 19.58 -47.42
CA ALA A 287 -22.22 20.96 -47.62
C ALA A 287 -23.68 21.20 -47.17
N ASP A 288 -24.58 20.26 -47.49
CA ASP A 288 -26.00 20.34 -47.12
C ASP A 288 -26.20 20.25 -45.60
N ASP A 289 -25.45 19.38 -44.91
CA ASP A 289 -25.48 19.27 -43.44
C ASP A 289 -25.03 20.59 -42.79
N ALA A 290 -23.94 21.16 -43.29
CA ALA A 290 -23.38 22.41 -42.77
C ALA A 290 -24.33 23.58 -42.99
N GLN A 291 -24.90 23.69 -44.19
CA GLN A 291 -25.84 24.76 -44.49
C GLN A 291 -27.10 24.66 -43.63
N THR A 292 -27.68 23.46 -43.51
CA THR A 292 -28.88 23.23 -42.68
C THR A 292 -28.64 23.59 -41.22
N PHE A 293 -27.47 23.22 -40.67
CA PHE A 293 -27.16 23.49 -39.27
C PHE A 293 -26.88 24.97 -38.99
N LEU A 294 -26.10 25.63 -39.86
CA LEU A 294 -25.64 27.00 -39.62
C LEU A 294 -26.71 28.08 -39.86
N THR A 295 -27.84 27.72 -40.49
CA THR A 295 -28.94 28.65 -40.74
C THR A 295 -30.11 28.53 -39.76
N ASN A 296 -30.05 27.60 -38.82
CA ASN A 296 -31.03 27.46 -37.72
C ASN A 296 -30.60 28.24 -36.48
#